data_AF-A6JAX8-F1
#
_entry.id   AF-A6JAX8-F1
#
_cell.length_a   1.000
_cell.length_b   1.000
_cell.length_c   1.000
_cell.angle_alpha   90.00
_cell.angle_beta   90.00
_cell.angle_gamma   90.00
#
_symmetry.space_group_name_H-M   'P 1'
#
loop_
_entity.id
_entity.type
_entity.pdbx_description
1 polymer ?
#
loop_
_entity_poly.entity_id
_entity_poly.type
_entity_poly.pdbx_seq_one_letter_code
_entity_poly.pdbx_strand_id
1 'polypeptide(L)'
;MAEGQVLVLDGRGHLLGRLAAIVAKQVLLGRKVVVVRCEGINISGNFYRNKLKYLAFLRKRMNTNPSRGPYHFRAPSRIFWRTVRGMLPHKTKRGQAALERLKVLDGIPPPYDKKKRMVVPAALKVVRLKPTRKVSSRLQNKLVGPQDWQMMVYSHDGLRMPQCR
;
A
#
# COMPACT_ATOMS: atom_id res chain seq x y z
N MET A 1 -9.92 24.86 -8.43
CA MET A 1 -10.88 24.07 -7.62
C MET A 1 -10.93 22.68 -8.23
N ALA A 2 -10.52 21.64 -7.49
CA ALA A 2 -10.44 20.29 -8.05
C ALA A 2 -11.78 19.57 -7.83
N GLU A 3 -12.47 19.34 -8.94
CA GLU A 3 -13.81 18.77 -9.08
C GLU A 3 -14.01 17.52 -8.22
N GLY A 4 -15.21 17.41 -7.61
CA GLY A 4 -15.56 16.47 -6.54
C GLY A 4 -15.59 14.98 -6.90
N GLN A 5 -14.91 14.56 -7.97
CA GLN A 5 -14.85 13.17 -8.41
C GLN A 5 -13.71 12.41 -7.72
N VAL A 6 -14.02 11.21 -7.25
CA VAL A 6 -13.06 10.31 -6.61
C VAL A 6 -12.19 9.67 -7.68
N LEU A 7 -10.87 9.89 -7.62
CA LEU A 7 -9.91 9.25 -8.52
C LEU A 7 -9.66 7.81 -8.07
N VAL A 8 -10.18 6.84 -8.83
CA VAL A 8 -9.95 5.41 -8.59
C VAL A 8 -8.77 4.95 -9.45
N LEU A 9 -7.72 4.43 -8.82
CA LEU A 9 -6.50 3.93 -9.48
C LEU A 9 -6.40 2.41 -9.34
N ASP A 10 -6.12 1.72 -10.45
CA ASP A 10 -5.75 0.30 -10.42
C ASP A 10 -4.27 0.14 -10.06
N GLY A 11 -3.96 -0.56 -8.97
CA GLY A 11 -2.59 -0.84 -8.54
C GLY A 11 -1.87 -1.91 -9.37
N ARG A 12 -2.60 -2.72 -10.17
CA ARG A 12 -2.00 -3.81 -10.94
C ARG A 12 -0.92 -3.30 -11.89
N GLY A 13 0.25 -3.91 -11.86
CA GLY A 13 1.31 -3.62 -12.84
C GLY A 13 2.06 -2.31 -12.58
N HIS A 14 1.75 -1.59 -11.50
CA HIS A 14 2.41 -0.34 -11.15
C HIS A 14 3.62 -0.56 -10.26
N LEU A 15 4.59 0.35 -10.30
CA LEU A 15 5.75 0.35 -9.42
C LEU A 15 5.44 1.10 -8.12
N LEU A 16 5.58 0.41 -6.98
CA LEU A 16 5.23 0.88 -5.63
C LEU A 16 5.62 2.34 -5.36
N GLY A 17 6.91 2.66 -5.48
CA GLY A 17 7.41 4.01 -5.16
C GLY A 17 6.96 5.09 -6.14
N ARG A 18 6.85 4.76 -7.43
CA ARG A 18 6.45 5.74 -8.47
C ARG A 18 4.97 6.08 -8.35
N LEU A 19 4.13 5.06 -8.13
CA LEU A 19 2.71 5.26 -7.88
C LEU A 19 2.49 6.07 -6.58
N ALA A 20 3.20 5.72 -5.50
CA ALA A 20 3.09 6.40 -4.22
C ALA A 20 3.42 7.91 -4.32
N ALA A 21 4.47 8.28 -5.05
CA ALA A 21 4.86 9.69 -5.20
C ALA A 21 3.79 10.53 -5.93
N ILE A 22 3.21 9.97 -7.00
CA ILE A 22 2.16 10.63 -7.77
C ILE A 22 0.90 10.77 -6.91
N VAL A 23 0.50 9.70 -6.22
CA VAL A 23 -0.65 9.71 -5.30
C VAL A 23 -0.45 10.74 -4.18
N ALA A 24 0.73 10.78 -3.56
CA ALA A 24 1.05 11.74 -2.50
C ALA A 24 0.86 13.19 -2.95
N LYS A 25 1.32 13.54 -4.16
CA LYS A 25 1.14 14.89 -4.71
C LYS A 25 -0.33 15.21 -4.98
N GLN A 26 -1.09 14.30 -5.57
CA GLN A 26 -2.53 14.50 -5.85
C GLN A 26 -3.34 14.73 -4.57
N VAL A 27 -3.01 13.98 -3.53
CA VAL A 27 -3.67 14.04 -2.23
C VAL A 27 -3.33 15.35 -1.48
N LEU A 28 -2.12 15.89 -1.65
CA LEU A 28 -1.74 17.23 -1.15
C LEU A 28 -2.40 18.38 -1.90
N LEU A 29 -2.71 18.19 -3.18
CA LEU A 29 -3.49 19.14 -3.98
C LEU A 29 -4.99 19.10 -3.65
N GLY A 30 -5.41 18.19 -2.77
CA GLY A 30 -6.79 18.11 -2.28
C GLY A 30 -7.68 17.11 -3.01
N ARG A 31 -7.16 16.32 -3.95
CA ARG A 31 -7.94 15.28 -4.63
C ARG A 31 -8.19 14.07 -3.73
N LYS A 32 -9.40 13.50 -3.77
CA LYS A 32 -9.73 12.22 -3.12
C LYS A 32 -9.28 11.07 -4.01
N VAL A 33 -8.40 10.20 -3.49
CA VAL A 33 -7.79 9.12 -4.27
C VAL A 33 -8.06 7.78 -3.61
N VAL A 34 -8.50 6.80 -4.41
CA VAL A 34 -8.70 5.42 -3.98
C VAL A 34 -7.81 4.52 -4.82
N VAL A 35 -6.90 3.79 -4.19
CA VAL A 35 -6.07 2.78 -4.87
C VAL A 35 -6.64 1.40 -4.56
N VAL A 36 -7.03 0.68 -5.62
CA VAL A 36 -7.53 -0.69 -5.56
C VAL A 36 -6.47 -1.67 -6.05
N ARG A 37 -6.62 -2.97 -5.74
CA ARG A 37 -5.70 -4.04 -6.15
C ARG A 37 -4.25 -3.83 -5.73
N CYS A 38 -4.05 -3.47 -4.47
CA CYS A 38 -2.70 -3.24 -3.95
C CYS A 38 -1.83 -4.49 -3.94
N GLU A 39 -2.44 -5.69 -3.95
CA GLU A 39 -1.77 -6.97 -4.15
C GLU A 39 -1.08 -7.11 -5.51
N GLY A 40 -1.52 -6.34 -6.52
CA GLY A 40 -0.96 -6.34 -7.87
C GLY A 40 0.18 -5.34 -8.09
N ILE A 41 0.60 -4.63 -7.04
CA ILE A 41 1.68 -3.64 -7.12
C ILE A 41 3.04 -4.35 -7.18
N ASN A 42 3.86 -3.92 -8.14
CA ASN A 42 5.19 -4.44 -8.37
C ASN A 42 6.26 -3.62 -7.64
N ILE A 43 7.32 -4.31 -7.23
CA ILE A 43 8.57 -3.69 -6.79
C ILE A 43 9.68 -4.17 -7.74
N SER A 44 10.54 -3.24 -8.14
CA SER A 44 11.70 -3.56 -8.95
C SER A 44 12.72 -4.44 -8.22
N GLY A 45 13.32 -5.38 -8.92
CA GLY A 45 14.35 -6.26 -8.40
C GLY A 45 13.84 -7.66 -8.06
N ASN A 46 14.79 -8.54 -7.73
CA ASN A 46 14.49 -9.91 -7.38
C ASN A 46 13.69 -10.02 -6.08
N PHE A 47 12.80 -11.00 -6.01
CA PHE A 47 11.96 -11.29 -4.86
C PHE A 47 12.78 -11.48 -3.57
N TYR A 48 13.87 -12.26 -3.64
CA TYR A 48 14.73 -12.54 -2.49
C TYR A 48 15.33 -11.27 -1.87
N ARG A 49 15.78 -10.32 -2.70
CA ARG A 49 16.32 -9.05 -2.23
C ARG A 49 15.26 -8.21 -1.52
N ASN A 50 14.05 -8.16 -2.09
CA ASN A 50 12.95 -7.40 -1.49
C ASN A 50 12.46 -8.06 -0.19
N LYS A 51 12.54 -9.39 -0.08
CA LYS A 51 12.36 -10.14 1.18
C LYS A 51 13.34 -9.72 2.25
N LEU A 52 14.63 -9.74 1.95
CA LEU A 52 15.65 -9.36 2.92
C LEU A 52 15.48 -7.91 3.41
N LYS A 53 15.12 -6.99 2.51
CA LYS A 53 14.81 -5.60 2.89
C LYS A 53 13.63 -5.52 3.85
N TYR A 54 12.56 -6.27 3.60
CA TYR A 54 11.39 -6.28 4.47
C TYR A 54 11.69 -6.98 5.80
N LEU A 55 12.45 -8.08 5.81
CA LEU A 55 12.90 -8.75 7.04
C LEU A 55 13.79 -7.84 7.91
N ALA A 56 14.69 -7.08 7.30
CA ALA A 56 15.48 -6.07 8.00
C ALA A 56 14.60 -4.99 8.62
N PHE A 57 13.49 -4.63 7.96
CA PHE A 57 12.50 -3.72 8.51
C PHE A 57 11.77 -4.31 9.74
N LEU A 58 11.41 -5.61 9.71
CA LEU A 58 10.76 -6.28 10.85
C LEU A 58 11.63 -6.40 12.09
N ARG A 59 12.96 -6.50 11.91
CA ARG A 59 13.90 -6.51 13.02
C ARG A 59 13.90 -5.19 13.82
N LYS A 60 13.39 -4.09 13.24
CA LYS A 60 13.30 -2.79 13.92
C LYS A 60 12.17 -2.84 14.95
N ARG A 61 12.54 -2.92 16.23
CA ARG A 61 11.63 -2.87 17.37
C ARG A 61 12.18 -1.94 18.44
N MET A 62 11.30 -1.39 19.28
CA MET A 62 11.73 -0.70 20.49
C MET A 62 12.23 -1.74 21.50
N ASN A 63 13.40 -1.53 22.08
CA ASN A 63 14.03 -2.50 22.98
C ASN A 63 13.26 -2.62 24.32
N THR A 64 12.75 -1.50 24.83
CA THR A 64 12.05 -1.44 26.12
C THR A 64 10.63 -2.00 26.06
N ASN A 65 9.78 -1.45 25.19
CA ASN A 65 8.42 -1.93 24.98
C ASN A 65 8.09 -2.04 23.49
N PRO A 66 8.11 -3.26 22.92
CA PRO A 66 7.84 -3.50 21.50
C PRO A 66 6.50 -2.95 21.03
N SER A 67 5.48 -2.93 21.90
CA SER A 67 4.12 -2.45 21.57
C SER A 67 4.07 -0.94 21.26
N ARG A 68 4.97 -0.14 21.83
CA ARG A 68 5.10 1.30 21.52
C ARG A 68 6.02 1.57 20.32
N GLY A 69 6.64 0.53 19.79
CA GLY A 69 7.61 0.61 18.71
C GLY A 69 6.97 0.81 17.32
N PRO A 70 7.79 0.68 16.27
CA PRO A 70 7.29 0.75 14.89
C PRO A 70 6.32 -0.39 14.59
N TYR A 71 5.09 -0.07 14.21
CA TYR A 71 4.11 -1.07 13.79
C TYR A 71 4.47 -1.69 12.43
N HIS A 72 4.43 -3.02 12.35
CA HIS A 72 4.78 -3.80 11.16
C HIS A 72 3.53 -4.32 10.43
N PHE A 73 2.95 -3.51 9.55
CA PHE A 73 1.79 -3.97 8.78
C PHE A 73 2.17 -5.02 7.72
N ARG A 74 1.36 -6.08 7.63
CA ARG A 74 1.54 -7.20 6.69
C ARG A 74 0.75 -7.06 5.38
N ALA A 75 -0.43 -6.44 5.44
CA ALA A 75 -1.30 -6.32 4.28
C ALA A 75 -0.68 -5.43 3.17
N PRO A 76 -0.82 -5.79 1.88
CA PRO A 76 -0.26 -5.01 0.77
C PRO A 76 -0.78 -3.57 0.74
N SER A 77 -2.08 -3.39 0.98
CA SER A 77 -2.72 -2.08 1.15
C SER A 77 -2.02 -1.23 2.21
N ARG A 78 -1.69 -1.81 3.37
CA ARG A 78 -1.02 -1.10 4.46
C ARG A 78 0.45 -0.83 4.18
N ILE A 79 1.12 -1.69 3.43
CA ILE A 79 2.48 -1.44 2.93
C ILE A 79 2.46 -0.23 1.99
N PHE A 80 1.53 -0.19 1.02
CA PHE A 80 1.36 0.95 0.12
C PHE A 80 1.02 2.23 0.90
N TRP A 81 0.06 2.16 1.82
CA TRP A 81 -0.32 3.29 2.68
C TRP A 81 0.88 3.82 3.48
N ARG A 82 1.72 2.94 4.03
CA ARG A 82 2.93 3.35 4.74
C ARG A 82 3.92 4.08 3.83
N THR A 83 4.10 3.61 2.59
CA THR A 83 4.98 4.28 1.62
C THR A 83 4.47 5.68 1.29
N VAL A 84 3.16 5.84 1.05
CA VAL A 84 2.57 7.17 0.79
C VAL A 84 2.67 8.07 2.03
N ARG A 85 2.39 7.54 3.23
CA ARG A 85 2.57 8.26 4.49
C ARG A 85 4.00 8.75 4.69
N GLY A 86 4.99 7.96 4.28
CA GLY A 86 6.41 8.34 4.33
C GLY A 86 6.77 9.50 3.39
N MET A 87 5.98 9.72 2.34
CA MET A 87 6.14 10.81 1.37
C MET A 87 5.31 12.07 1.72
N LEU A 88 4.52 12.03 2.80
CA LEU A 88 3.65 13.12 3.25
C LEU A 88 4.13 13.70 4.58
N PRO A 89 3.94 15.02 4.83
CA PRO A 89 4.19 15.66 6.12
C PRO A 89 3.10 15.31 7.15
N HIS A 90 2.93 14.02 7.43
CA HIS A 90 1.80 13.43 8.17
C HIS A 90 1.72 13.81 9.65
N LYS A 91 2.76 14.46 10.20
CA LYS A 91 2.71 15.02 11.57
C LYS A 91 1.94 16.35 11.61
N THR A 92 1.79 17.04 10.47
CA THR A 92 1.06 18.30 10.37
C THR A 92 -0.44 18.05 10.13
N LYS A 93 -1.31 18.97 10.56
CA LYS A 93 -2.76 18.91 10.30
C LYS A 93 -3.07 18.79 8.81
N ARG A 94 -2.34 19.52 7.96
CA ARG A 94 -2.47 19.45 6.49
C ARG A 94 -2.15 18.03 5.97
N GLY A 95 -1.11 17.39 6.48
CA GLY A 95 -0.73 16.04 6.09
C GLY A 95 -1.71 14.96 6.59
N GLN A 96 -2.31 15.15 7.77
CA GLN A 96 -3.37 14.27 8.29
C GLN A 96 -4.63 14.35 7.41
N ALA A 97 -5.10 15.57 7.10
CA ALA A 97 -6.21 15.77 6.16
C ALA A 97 -5.91 15.20 4.76
N ALA A 98 -4.65 15.19 4.35
CA ALA A 98 -4.22 14.54 3.12
C ALA A 98 -4.40 13.02 3.23
N LEU A 99 -3.90 12.38 4.29
CA LEU A 99 -4.07 10.93 4.50
C LEU A 99 -5.53 10.49 4.57
N GLU A 100 -6.43 11.30 5.13
CA GLU A 100 -7.87 11.01 5.17
C GLU A 100 -8.52 10.95 3.76
N ARG A 101 -7.97 11.71 2.79
CA ARG A 101 -8.43 11.69 1.39
C ARG A 101 -7.98 10.43 0.65
N LEU A 102 -7.02 9.68 1.18
CA LEU A 102 -6.47 8.47 0.57
C LEU A 102 -7.15 7.22 1.13
N LYS A 103 -7.76 6.42 0.27
CA LYS A 103 -8.19 5.05 0.60
C LYS A 103 -7.36 4.03 -0.18
N VAL A 104 -6.95 2.97 0.49
CA VAL A 104 -6.09 1.93 -0.10
C VAL A 104 -6.71 0.59 0.23
N LEU A 105 -6.97 -0.22 -0.79
CA LEU A 105 -7.74 -1.45 -0.69
C LEU A 105 -7.02 -2.60 -1.39
N ASP A 106 -7.11 -3.77 -0.77
CA ASP A 106 -6.71 -5.04 -1.38
C ASP A 106 -7.92 -5.61 -2.16
N GLY A 107 -7.70 -6.12 -3.36
CA GLY A 107 -8.76 -6.48 -4.29
C GLY A 107 -9.58 -5.28 -4.77
N ILE A 108 -10.81 -5.56 -5.21
CA ILE A 108 -11.78 -4.53 -5.63
C ILE A 108 -13.10 -4.79 -4.90
N PRO A 109 -13.35 -4.12 -3.77
CA PRO A 109 -14.64 -4.24 -3.11
C PRO A 109 -15.72 -3.43 -3.84
N PRO A 110 -17.01 -3.83 -3.76
CA PRO A 110 -18.15 -2.96 -4.08
C PRO A 110 -18.04 -1.73 -3.15
N PRO A 111 -18.10 -0.47 -3.60
CA PRO A 111 -18.70 0.13 -4.81
C PRO A 111 -17.71 0.54 -5.92
N TYR A 112 -16.44 0.10 -5.85
CA TYR A 112 -15.40 0.50 -6.81
C TYR A 112 -15.32 -0.40 -8.04
N ASP A 113 -15.96 -1.55 -7.99
CA ASP A 113 -15.97 -2.53 -9.08
C ASP A 113 -16.64 -2.01 -10.36
N LYS A 114 -17.79 -1.34 -10.20
CA LYS A 114 -18.53 -0.72 -11.30
C LYS A 114 -17.94 0.63 -11.76
N LYS A 115 -16.94 1.15 -11.04
CA LYS A 115 -16.34 2.46 -11.36
C LYS A 115 -15.20 2.30 -12.35
N LYS A 116 -15.05 3.26 -13.27
CA LYS A 116 -13.90 3.32 -14.17
C LYS A 116 -12.62 3.50 -13.36
N ARG A 117 -11.68 2.59 -13.58
CA ARG A 117 -10.37 2.59 -12.95
C ARG A 117 -9.37 3.25 -13.87
N MET A 118 -8.62 4.20 -13.33
CA MET A 118 -7.58 4.91 -14.05
C MET A 118 -6.23 4.24 -13.81
N VAL A 119 -5.35 4.38 -14.80
CA VAL A 119 -3.98 3.88 -14.77
C VAL A 119 -3.03 5.07 -14.80
N VAL A 120 -1.86 4.93 -14.18
CA VAL A 120 -0.81 5.95 -14.19
C VAL A 120 0.35 5.48 -15.08
N PRO A 121 0.42 5.93 -16.35
CA PRO A 121 1.43 5.45 -17.30
C PRO A 121 2.85 5.66 -16.79
N ALA A 122 3.09 6.77 -16.10
CA ALA A 122 4.38 7.11 -15.53
C ALA A 122 4.84 6.15 -14.41
N ALA A 123 3.96 5.31 -13.87
CA ALA A 123 4.27 4.33 -12.84
C ALA A 123 4.15 2.87 -13.32
N LEU A 124 3.74 2.62 -14.56
CA LEU A 124 3.62 1.26 -15.10
C LEU A 124 4.96 0.56 -15.24
N LYS A 125 5.03 -0.70 -14.81
CA LYS A 125 6.22 -1.57 -14.94
C LYS A 125 6.67 -1.71 -16.38
N VAL A 126 5.74 -1.92 -17.32
CA VAL A 126 6.04 -2.14 -18.75
C VAL A 126 6.72 -0.92 -19.35
N VAL A 127 6.27 0.28 -18.99
CA VAL A 127 6.82 1.54 -19.49
C VAL A 127 8.16 1.87 -18.83
N ARG A 128 8.32 1.52 -17.55
CA ARG A 128 9.42 2.03 -16.72
C ARG A 128 10.60 1.08 -16.54
N LEU A 129 10.44 -0.22 -16.73
CA LEU A 129 11.50 -1.19 -16.57
C LEU A 129 11.81 -1.88 -17.89
N LYS A 130 13.11 -2.13 -18.15
CA LYS A 130 13.54 -2.98 -19.25
C LYS A 130 12.92 -4.39 -19.09
N PRO A 131 12.46 -5.04 -20.17
CA PRO A 131 11.77 -6.34 -20.10
C PRO A 131 12.57 -7.43 -19.38
N THR A 132 13.90 -7.41 -19.51
CA THR A 132 14.82 -8.41 -18.92
C THR A 132 14.99 -8.29 -17.40
N ARG A 133 14.51 -7.20 -16.78
CA ARG A 133 14.71 -6.97 -15.34
C ARG A 133 13.68 -7.72 -14.50
N LYS A 134 14.18 -8.48 -13.52
CA LYS A 134 13.34 -9.18 -12.54
C LYS A 134 12.53 -8.18 -11.71
N VAL A 135 11.27 -8.51 -11.49
CA VAL A 135 10.33 -7.75 -10.66
C VAL A 135 9.67 -8.70 -9.66
N SER A 136 9.36 -8.19 -8.47
CA SER A 136 8.55 -8.91 -7.50
C SER A 136 7.13 -8.35 -7.52
N SER A 137 6.17 -9.17 -7.92
CA SER A 137 4.74 -8.82 -7.98
C SER A 137 3.97 -9.18 -6.71
N ARG A 138 4.49 -10.09 -5.88
CA ARG A 138 3.86 -10.44 -4.61
C ARG A 138 4.45 -9.65 -3.46
N LEU A 139 3.66 -8.69 -2.98
CA LEU A 139 3.76 -8.17 -1.62
C LEU A 139 3.17 -9.14 -0.57
N GLN A 140 2.59 -10.27 -0.99
CA GLN A 140 1.94 -11.25 -0.10
C GLN A 140 2.81 -12.46 0.29
N ASN A 141 2.78 -12.81 1.59
CA ASN A 141 2.78 -14.14 2.22
C ASN A 141 3.88 -15.18 1.95
N LYS A 142 4.89 -14.90 1.11
CA LYS A 142 6.11 -15.74 1.06
C LYS A 142 7.35 -15.04 1.63
N LEU A 143 7.21 -13.77 2.03
CA LEU A 143 8.27 -13.04 2.74
C LEU A 143 8.33 -13.39 4.23
N VAL A 144 7.21 -13.83 4.80
CA VAL A 144 7.03 -14.33 6.17
C VAL A 144 6.01 -15.47 6.09
N GLY A 145 6.20 -16.55 6.84
CA GLY A 145 5.72 -17.90 6.54
C GLY A 145 4.19 -18.17 6.51
N PRO A 146 3.78 -19.42 6.22
CA PRO A 146 2.39 -19.81 5.93
C PRO A 146 1.42 -19.99 7.11
N GLN A 147 1.69 -19.53 8.33
CA GLN A 147 0.94 -20.00 9.52
C GLN A 147 -0.22 -19.13 10.02
N ASP A 148 -0.43 -17.91 9.50
CA ASP A 148 -1.44 -17.00 10.09
C ASP A 148 -2.74 -16.82 9.29
N TRP A 149 -2.98 -17.63 8.25
CA TRP A 149 -4.10 -17.42 7.31
C TRP A 149 -5.43 -18.09 7.67
N GLN A 150 -5.53 -18.84 8.78
CA GLN A 150 -6.77 -19.55 9.14
C GLN A 150 -7.81 -18.71 9.92
N MET A 151 -7.51 -17.47 10.35
CA MET A 151 -8.43 -16.68 11.20
C MET A 151 -9.14 -15.50 10.51
N MET A 152 -8.97 -15.29 9.21
CA MET A 152 -9.57 -14.14 8.50
C MET A 152 -10.69 -14.55 7.53
N VAL A 153 -11.59 -15.42 8.00
CA VAL A 153 -12.83 -15.74 7.29
C VAL A 153 -13.99 -15.42 8.24
N TYR A 154 -14.65 -14.29 7.96
CA TYR A 154 -15.93 -13.82 8.52
C TYR A 154 -16.02 -13.46 10.01
N SER A 155 -16.23 -12.17 10.28
CA SER A 155 -17.38 -11.75 11.11
C SER A 155 -17.74 -10.29 10.84
N HIS A 156 -18.96 -10.08 10.35
CA HIS A 156 -19.65 -8.80 10.42
C HIS A 156 -19.95 -8.56 11.90
N ASP A 157 -19.08 -7.82 12.59
CA ASP A 157 -19.42 -6.91 13.70
C ASP A 157 -18.16 -6.51 14.46
N GLY A 158 -18.07 -5.22 14.80
CA GLY A 158 -17.28 -4.76 15.94
C GLY A 158 -15.76 -4.73 15.75
N LEU A 159 -15.23 -3.50 15.68
CA LEU A 159 -13.83 -3.12 15.82
C LEU A 159 -13.10 -3.87 16.95
N ARG A 160 -12.36 -4.93 16.61
CA ARG A 160 -11.20 -5.38 17.40
C ARG A 160 -10.11 -5.82 16.45
N MET A 161 -9.13 -4.94 16.25
CA MET A 161 -7.90 -5.28 15.55
C MET A 161 -7.23 -6.42 16.32
N PRO A 162 -6.94 -7.58 15.70
CA PRO A 162 -6.13 -8.60 16.34
C PRO A 162 -4.75 -7.98 16.61
N GLN A 163 -4.33 -8.04 17.87
CA GLN A 163 -3.00 -7.61 18.28
C GLN A 163 -2.00 -8.40 17.45
N CYS A 164 -1.20 -7.70 16.63
CA CYS A 164 -0.05 -8.30 15.98
C CYS A 164 0.89 -8.82 17.08
N ARG A 165 0.93 -10.14 17.28
CA ARG A 165 2.13 -10.80 17.79
C ARG A 165 3.24 -10.74 16.75
#